data_AF-A0A8T0G0R1-F1
#
_entry.id   AF-A0A8T0G0R1-F1
#
_cell.length_a   1.000
_cell.length_b   1.000
_cell.length_c   1.000
_cell.angle_alpha   90.00
_cell.angle_beta   90.00
_cell.angle_gamma   90.00
#
_symmetry.space_group_name_H-M   'P 1'
#
loop_
_entity.id
_entity.type
_entity.pdbx_description
1 polymer ?
#
loop_
_entity_poly.entity_id
_entity_poly.type
_entity_poly.pdbx_seq_one_letter_code
_entity_poly.pdbx_strand_id
1 'polypeptide(L)'
;MNFNFVPSVVHMASVKVVSNLLQNSEIGKVLNDDMRMLNPLHCSRRDRRDQWELTKMKILEKLPFLPSFISEEVGKIIHPMHNEVMLWLNDHNLYLSHLQGQFYVDYSLFCWKTTGMIDREQTAKKIVHSENFDISHRFIIACTYFFMDEILSLWDAMQESGIRISGRQINSAVNLWTKLLAEENAKSMEELIKDYFNPAQIRQPRILLRLSSYFRFLPLEYRMGYFLNDGFGVQADDFYLCLYQMNESECFEFFRAKPVFVLQRFLKWPFQSVFIKLATDISRHMVFTDFKAILDHIFNDFILEGYNYFELFKEFWNIIPDHYQSEIRKDETKFQIWKLILNCDSKKPTSEFFETLDQFHFQ
;
A
#
# COMPACT_ATOMS: atom_id res chain seq x y z
N MET A 1 22.40 5.88 -1.43
CA MET A 1 21.66 4.60 -1.37
C MET A 1 20.56 4.65 -2.42
N ASN A 2 20.53 3.72 -3.37
CA ASN A 2 19.56 3.75 -4.49
C ASN A 2 18.38 2.82 -4.19
N PHE A 3 17.21 3.40 -3.94
CA PHE A 3 15.96 2.70 -3.67
C PHE A 3 14.96 2.76 -4.85
N ASN A 4 15.40 3.22 -6.02
CA ASN A 4 14.55 3.37 -7.20
C ASN A 4 14.25 2.00 -7.80
N PHE A 5 12.96 1.66 -7.87
CA PHE A 5 12.49 0.51 -8.63
C PHE A 5 12.43 0.85 -10.11
N VAL A 6 13.17 0.10 -10.94
CA VAL A 6 13.13 0.21 -12.40
C VAL A 6 12.52 -1.07 -12.96
N PRO A 7 11.26 -1.05 -13.44
CA PRO A 7 10.60 -2.25 -13.94
C PRO A 7 11.27 -2.74 -15.22
N SER A 8 11.36 -4.07 -15.38
CA SER A 8 11.82 -4.67 -16.63
C SER A 8 10.81 -4.44 -17.77
N VAL A 9 11.24 -4.58 -19.03
CA VAL A 9 10.32 -4.49 -20.18
C VAL A 9 9.20 -5.53 -20.09
N VAL A 10 9.53 -6.74 -19.62
CA VAL A 10 8.55 -7.81 -19.40
C VAL A 10 7.52 -7.40 -18.34
N HIS A 11 7.96 -6.84 -17.21
CA HIS A 11 7.08 -6.31 -16.17
C HIS A 11 6.14 -5.23 -16.72
N MET A 12 6.68 -4.25 -17.44
CA MET A 12 5.88 -3.16 -18.02
C MET A 12 4.83 -3.68 -19.02
N ALA A 13 5.21 -4.64 -19.87
CA ALA A 13 4.29 -5.28 -20.80
C ALA A 13 3.18 -6.05 -20.06
N SER A 14 3.54 -6.83 -19.04
CA SER A 14 2.59 -7.58 -18.22
C SER A 14 1.64 -6.66 -17.44
N VAL A 15 2.13 -5.56 -16.86
CA VAL A 15 1.29 -4.52 -16.24
C VAL A 15 0.31 -3.94 -17.25
N LYS A 16 0.75 -3.67 -18.48
CA LYS A 16 -0.14 -3.14 -19.53
C LYS A 16 -1.24 -4.14 -19.87
N VAL A 17 -0.89 -5.43 -20.03
CA VAL A 17 -1.85 -6.51 -20.25
C VAL A 17 -2.85 -6.57 -19.10
N VAL A 18 -2.38 -6.65 -17.84
CA VAL A 18 -3.24 -6.70 -16.65
C VAL A 18 -4.15 -5.47 -16.56
N SER A 19 -3.64 -4.27 -16.80
CA SER A 19 -4.45 -3.05 -16.74
C SER A 19 -5.63 -3.07 -17.73
N ASN A 20 -5.42 -3.63 -18.93
CA ASN A 20 -6.49 -3.79 -19.92
C ASN A 20 -7.46 -4.91 -19.52
N LEU A 21 -6.98 -5.97 -18.89
CA LEU A 21 -7.82 -7.06 -18.38
C LEU A 21 -8.73 -6.60 -17.24
N LEU A 22 -8.19 -5.81 -16.30
CA LEU A 22 -8.98 -5.26 -15.20
C LEU A 22 -10.14 -4.41 -15.70
N GLN A 23 -9.97 -3.72 -16.84
CA GLN A 23 -11.03 -2.96 -17.50
C GLN A 23 -12.08 -3.83 -18.22
N ASN A 24 -11.84 -5.13 -18.39
CA ASN A 24 -12.83 -6.05 -18.94
C ASN A 24 -13.93 -6.31 -17.91
N SER A 25 -15.19 -6.02 -18.27
CA SER A 25 -16.32 -6.10 -17.35
C SER A 25 -16.56 -7.51 -16.78
N GLU A 26 -16.21 -8.59 -17.50
CA GLU A 26 -16.33 -9.94 -16.97
C GLU A 26 -15.25 -10.26 -15.94
N ILE A 27 -14.00 -9.83 -16.19
CA ILE A 27 -12.89 -10.01 -15.25
C ILE A 27 -13.13 -9.16 -14.00
N GLY A 28 -13.58 -7.91 -14.19
CA GLY A 28 -14.00 -7.03 -13.11
C GLY A 28 -15.12 -7.66 -12.26
N LYS A 29 -16.07 -8.40 -12.85
CA LYS A 29 -17.09 -9.16 -12.09
C LYS A 29 -16.47 -10.25 -11.23
N VAL A 30 -15.59 -11.07 -11.80
CA VAL A 30 -14.90 -12.14 -11.05
C VAL A 30 -14.13 -11.57 -9.86
N LEU A 31 -13.41 -10.47 -10.05
CA LEU A 31 -12.68 -9.80 -8.97
C LEU A 31 -13.60 -9.13 -7.95
N ASN A 32 -14.72 -8.54 -8.36
CA ASN A 32 -15.70 -7.98 -7.43
C ASN A 32 -16.40 -9.05 -6.60
N ASP A 33 -16.64 -10.24 -7.16
CA ASP A 33 -17.18 -11.37 -6.41
C ASP A 33 -16.17 -11.87 -5.37
N ASP A 34 -14.87 -11.92 -5.72
CA ASP A 34 -13.77 -12.21 -4.80
C ASP A 34 -13.78 -11.22 -3.61
N MET A 35 -13.86 -9.92 -3.89
CA MET A 35 -13.94 -8.86 -2.87
C MET A 35 -15.09 -9.05 -1.88
N ARG A 36 -16.27 -9.48 -2.36
CA ARG A 36 -17.45 -9.68 -1.49
C ARG A 36 -17.28 -10.86 -0.54
N MET A 37 -16.53 -11.88 -0.96
CA MET A 37 -16.30 -13.09 -0.16
C MET A 37 -15.20 -12.90 0.89
N LEU A 38 -14.29 -11.93 0.69
CA LEU A 38 -13.16 -11.64 1.56
C LEU A 38 -13.49 -10.84 2.83
N ASN A 39 -14.71 -10.95 3.40
CA ASN A 39 -14.96 -10.36 4.73
C ASN A 39 -14.01 -11.03 5.76
N PRO A 40 -13.04 -10.31 6.35
CA PRO A 40 -12.01 -10.89 7.20
C PRO A 40 -12.55 -11.60 8.44
N LEU A 41 -13.80 -11.33 8.81
CA LEU A 41 -14.47 -11.91 9.97
C LEU A 41 -14.98 -13.35 9.73
N HIS A 42 -15.04 -13.83 8.49
CA HIS A 42 -15.74 -15.09 8.15
C HIS A 42 -14.94 -16.07 7.27
N CYS A 43 -13.70 -15.75 6.90
CA CYS A 43 -12.92 -16.56 5.96
C CYS A 43 -11.53 -16.86 6.54
N SER A 44 -11.12 -18.13 6.57
CA SER A 44 -9.77 -18.49 7.04
C SER A 44 -8.71 -18.03 6.03
N ARG A 45 -7.44 -17.90 6.46
CA ARG A 45 -6.31 -17.60 5.56
C ARG A 45 -6.21 -18.60 4.40
N ARG A 46 -6.47 -19.88 4.67
CA ARG A 46 -6.47 -20.95 3.68
C ARG A 46 -7.55 -20.72 2.63
N ASP A 47 -8.79 -20.49 3.06
CA ASP A 47 -9.91 -20.27 2.15
C ASP A 47 -9.67 -19.09 1.22
N ARG A 48 -9.09 -17.98 1.74
CA ARG A 48 -8.73 -16.81 0.92
C ARG A 48 -7.70 -17.15 -0.16
N ARG A 49 -6.69 -17.94 0.17
CA ARG A 49 -5.65 -18.38 -0.77
C ARG A 49 -6.21 -19.29 -1.86
N ASP A 50 -6.99 -20.29 -1.48
CA ASP A 50 -7.57 -21.26 -2.42
C ASP A 50 -8.55 -20.56 -3.37
N GLN A 51 -9.37 -19.65 -2.82
CA GLN A 51 -10.27 -18.81 -3.59
C GLN A 51 -9.51 -17.92 -4.58
N TRP A 52 -8.42 -17.29 -4.15
CA TRP A 52 -7.61 -16.47 -5.03
C TRP A 52 -7.00 -17.28 -6.18
N GLU A 53 -6.48 -18.48 -5.92
CA GLU A 53 -5.95 -19.33 -7.00
C GLU A 53 -7.05 -19.75 -7.99
N LEU A 54 -8.27 -20.03 -7.53
CA LEU A 54 -9.42 -20.26 -8.42
C LEU A 54 -9.77 -19.03 -9.25
N THR A 55 -9.79 -17.84 -8.62
CA THR A 55 -10.01 -16.55 -9.29
C THR A 55 -8.94 -16.31 -10.36
N LYS A 56 -7.68 -16.53 -10.01
CA LYS A 56 -6.54 -16.40 -10.93
C LYS A 56 -6.66 -17.35 -12.11
N MET A 57 -6.97 -18.64 -11.91
CA MET A 57 -7.15 -19.59 -13.01
C MET A 57 -8.25 -19.15 -13.97
N LYS A 58 -9.42 -18.72 -13.47
CA LYS A 58 -10.51 -18.20 -14.29
C LYS A 58 -10.10 -16.97 -15.11
N ILE A 59 -9.24 -16.11 -14.56
CA ILE A 59 -8.75 -14.93 -15.28
C ILE A 59 -7.73 -15.34 -16.36
N LEU A 60 -6.81 -16.25 -16.02
CA LEU A 60 -5.80 -16.75 -16.96
C LEU A 60 -6.43 -17.51 -18.14
N GLU A 61 -7.52 -18.27 -17.92
CA GLU A 61 -8.28 -18.95 -18.99
C GLU A 61 -8.91 -17.97 -20.00
N LYS A 62 -9.20 -16.74 -19.57
CA LYS A 62 -9.77 -15.69 -20.42
C LYS A 62 -8.72 -14.86 -21.16
N LEU A 63 -7.43 -15.11 -20.91
CA LEU A 63 -6.37 -14.44 -21.64
C LEU A 63 -6.36 -14.88 -23.10
N PRO A 64 -6.10 -13.98 -24.05
CA PRO A 64 -5.72 -14.40 -25.40
C PRO A 64 -4.46 -15.28 -25.32
N PHE A 65 -4.18 -16.05 -26.38
CA PHE A 65 -2.95 -16.85 -26.47
C PHE A 65 -1.71 -15.97 -26.27
N LEU A 66 -1.23 -15.91 -25.03
CA LEU A 66 0.00 -15.23 -24.63
C LEU A 66 1.12 -16.26 -24.53
N PRO A 67 2.37 -15.88 -24.84
CA PRO A 67 3.52 -16.72 -24.54
C PRO A 67 3.51 -17.14 -23.06
N SER A 68 3.92 -18.37 -22.77
CA SER A 68 3.86 -18.95 -21.42
C SER A 68 4.53 -18.07 -20.36
N PHE A 69 5.67 -17.45 -20.70
CA PHE A 69 6.39 -16.57 -19.79
C PHE A 69 5.61 -15.26 -19.47
N ILE A 70 4.87 -14.70 -20.43
CA ILE A 70 4.01 -13.53 -20.18
C ILE A 70 2.80 -13.93 -19.34
N SER A 71 2.19 -15.09 -19.63
CA SER A 71 1.06 -15.59 -18.85
C SER A 71 1.44 -15.83 -17.38
N GLU A 72 2.61 -16.41 -17.13
CA GLU A 72 3.15 -16.60 -15.78
C GLU A 72 3.34 -15.26 -15.05
N GLU A 73 3.92 -14.27 -15.74
CA GLU A 73 4.14 -12.95 -15.16
C GLU A 73 2.83 -12.19 -14.91
N VAL A 74 1.87 -12.25 -15.84
CA VAL A 74 0.51 -11.70 -15.68
C VAL A 74 -0.17 -12.31 -14.44
N GLY A 75 -0.04 -13.62 -14.25
CA GLY A 75 -0.55 -14.32 -13.07
C GLY A 75 0.08 -13.87 -11.74
N LYS A 76 1.33 -13.39 -11.76
CA LYS A 76 2.01 -12.82 -10.58
C LYS A 76 1.56 -11.38 -10.31
N ILE A 77 1.26 -10.61 -11.35
CA ILE A 77 0.99 -9.16 -11.26
C ILE A 77 -0.48 -8.84 -10.98
N ILE A 78 -1.41 -9.72 -11.36
CA ILE A 78 -2.84 -9.44 -11.20
C ILE A 78 -3.27 -9.33 -9.74
N HIS A 79 -2.73 -10.14 -8.83
CA HIS A 79 -3.07 -10.05 -7.41
C HIS A 79 -2.60 -8.74 -6.78
N PRO A 80 -1.31 -8.34 -6.91
CA PRO A 80 -0.86 -7.07 -6.37
C PRO A 80 -1.59 -5.85 -6.96
N MET A 81 -1.91 -5.85 -8.25
CA MET A 81 -2.68 -4.77 -8.86
C MET A 81 -4.12 -4.71 -8.31
N HIS A 82 -4.79 -5.86 -8.16
CA HIS A 82 -6.10 -5.89 -7.53
C HIS A 82 -6.05 -5.36 -6.07
N ASN A 83 -5.04 -5.76 -5.30
CA ASN A 83 -4.86 -5.27 -3.94
C ASN A 83 -4.56 -3.77 -3.87
N GLU A 84 -3.85 -3.22 -4.86
CA GLU A 84 -3.61 -1.77 -4.96
C GLU A 84 -4.94 -1.00 -5.14
N VAL A 85 -5.88 -1.53 -5.92
CA VAL A 85 -7.24 -0.99 -6.04
C VAL A 85 -7.98 -1.04 -4.70
N MET A 86 -7.89 -2.16 -3.99
CA MET A 86 -8.53 -2.33 -2.68
C MET A 86 -8.00 -1.34 -1.65
N LEU A 87 -6.68 -1.17 -1.60
CA LEU A 87 -6.03 -0.18 -0.75
C LEU A 87 -6.50 1.23 -1.11
N TRP A 88 -6.52 1.57 -2.41
CA TRP A 88 -7.01 2.87 -2.85
C TRP A 88 -8.45 3.12 -2.42
N LEU A 89 -9.37 2.17 -2.60
CA LEU A 89 -10.77 2.33 -2.21
C LEU A 89 -10.95 2.49 -0.69
N ASN A 90 -10.20 1.70 0.09
CA ASN A 90 -10.20 1.79 1.55
C ASN A 90 -9.70 3.15 2.04
N ASP A 91 -8.61 3.64 1.47
CA ASP A 91 -7.98 4.91 1.83
C ASP A 91 -8.90 6.13 1.63
N HIS A 92 -9.85 6.03 0.69
CA HIS A 92 -10.81 7.10 0.40
C HIS A 92 -12.19 6.83 1.01
N ASN A 93 -12.34 5.81 1.87
CA ASN A 93 -13.60 5.39 2.46
C ASN A 93 -14.73 5.11 1.45
N LEU A 94 -14.38 4.86 0.19
CA LEU A 94 -15.35 4.54 -0.87
C LEU A 94 -15.92 3.12 -0.70
N TYR A 95 -15.28 2.33 0.17
CA TYR A 95 -15.76 1.02 0.57
C TYR A 95 -17.05 1.10 1.42
N LEU A 96 -17.20 2.15 2.25
CA LEU A 96 -18.23 2.20 3.30
C LEU A 96 -19.51 2.94 2.88
N SER A 97 -19.45 3.85 1.91
CA SER A 97 -20.62 4.62 1.46
C SER A 97 -21.63 3.81 0.64
N HIS A 98 -21.25 2.63 0.13
CA HIS A 98 -22.06 1.83 -0.78
C HIS A 98 -22.36 0.39 -0.31
N LEU A 99 -22.08 0.05 0.96
CA LEU A 99 -22.40 -1.26 1.55
C LEU A 99 -23.90 -1.61 1.61
N GLN A 100 -24.79 -0.72 1.12
CA GLN A 100 -26.22 -0.98 0.99
C GLN A 100 -26.64 -1.42 -0.44
N GLY A 101 -25.69 -1.66 -1.36
CA GLY A 101 -25.97 -2.15 -2.72
C GLY A 101 -24.89 -3.07 -3.31
N GLN A 102 -25.15 -3.59 -4.52
CA GLN A 102 -24.18 -4.38 -5.30
C GLN A 102 -22.98 -3.50 -5.70
N PHE A 103 -21.97 -3.40 -4.84
CA PHE A 103 -20.74 -2.69 -5.14
C PHE A 103 -20.03 -3.35 -6.33
N TYR A 104 -19.77 -2.58 -7.38
CA TYR A 104 -18.99 -2.98 -8.54
C TYR A 104 -17.90 -1.94 -8.75
N VAL A 105 -16.64 -2.34 -8.59
CA VAL A 105 -15.49 -1.48 -8.88
C VAL A 105 -15.37 -1.32 -10.39
N ASP A 106 -15.49 -0.08 -10.86
CA ASP A 106 -15.09 0.28 -12.22
C ASP A 106 -13.57 0.49 -12.28
N TYR A 107 -12.86 -0.53 -12.74
CA TYR A 107 -11.42 -0.49 -12.87
C TYR A 107 -10.93 0.52 -13.92
N SER A 108 -11.80 1.04 -14.80
CA SER A 108 -11.45 2.07 -15.77
C SER A 108 -11.18 3.44 -15.12
N LEU A 109 -11.58 3.61 -13.85
CA LEU A 109 -11.31 4.82 -13.07
C LEU A 109 -9.82 4.98 -12.77
N PHE A 110 -9.07 3.89 -12.64
CA PHE A 110 -7.68 3.93 -12.18
C PHE A 110 -6.69 4.23 -13.30
N CYS A 111 -5.80 5.18 -13.03
CA CYS A 111 -4.62 5.43 -13.85
C CYS A 111 -3.48 4.54 -13.34
N TRP A 112 -2.83 3.78 -14.22
CA TRP A 112 -1.78 2.84 -13.84
C TRP A 112 -0.39 3.35 -14.23
N LYS A 113 0.57 3.23 -13.31
CA LYS A 113 2.00 3.42 -13.60
C LYS A 113 2.57 2.17 -14.27
N THR A 114 3.70 2.32 -14.97
CA THR A 114 4.44 1.18 -15.56
C THR A 114 4.94 0.18 -14.52
N THR A 115 5.00 0.58 -13.25
CA THR A 115 5.35 -0.27 -12.12
C THR A 115 4.20 -1.17 -11.67
N GLY A 116 2.97 -0.94 -12.14
CA GLY A 116 1.77 -1.66 -11.69
C GLY A 116 1.13 -1.06 -10.44
N MET A 117 1.62 0.08 -9.95
CA MET A 117 0.92 0.87 -8.92
C MET A 117 -0.12 1.79 -9.55
N ILE A 118 -1.11 2.20 -8.77
CA ILE A 118 -2.03 3.25 -9.17
C ILE A 118 -1.27 4.59 -9.16
N ASP A 119 -1.38 5.35 -10.24
CA ASP A 119 -1.09 6.78 -10.22
C ASP A 119 -2.20 7.49 -9.46
N ARG A 120 -2.01 7.58 -8.15
CA ARG A 120 -3.03 8.07 -7.23
C ARG A 120 -3.38 9.53 -7.49
N GLU A 121 -2.41 10.36 -7.83
CA GLU A 121 -2.65 11.77 -8.14
C GLU A 121 -3.45 11.91 -9.44
N GLN A 122 -3.05 11.20 -10.50
CA GLN A 122 -3.80 11.24 -11.77
C GLN A 122 -5.19 10.63 -11.64
N THR A 123 -5.33 9.55 -10.87
CA THR A 123 -6.62 8.93 -10.55
C THR A 123 -7.51 9.89 -9.77
N ALA A 124 -6.96 10.54 -8.75
CA ALA A 124 -7.68 11.55 -7.97
C ALA A 124 -8.12 12.72 -8.85
N LYS A 125 -7.23 13.25 -9.72
CA LYS A 125 -7.57 14.29 -10.68
C LYS A 125 -8.72 13.87 -11.59
N LYS A 126 -8.64 12.67 -12.16
CA LYS A 126 -9.70 12.12 -13.03
C LYS A 126 -11.05 12.06 -12.31
N ILE A 127 -11.07 11.66 -11.05
CA ILE A 127 -12.29 11.56 -10.24
C ILE A 127 -12.83 12.95 -9.88
N VAL A 128 -11.96 13.87 -9.47
CA VAL A 128 -12.31 15.26 -9.13
C VAL A 128 -12.93 16.02 -10.32
N HIS A 129 -12.59 15.66 -11.55
CA HIS A 129 -13.15 16.25 -12.77
C HIS A 129 -14.34 15.47 -13.35
N SER A 130 -14.71 14.33 -12.77
CA SER A 130 -15.79 13.50 -13.29
C SER A 130 -17.14 13.87 -12.67
N GLU A 131 -18.13 14.13 -13.53
CA GLU A 131 -19.51 14.40 -13.12
C GLU A 131 -20.24 13.15 -12.59
N ASN A 132 -19.64 11.96 -12.74
CA ASN A 132 -20.20 10.71 -12.22
C ASN A 132 -20.12 10.60 -10.69
N PHE A 133 -19.33 11.48 -10.05
CA PHE A 133 -19.18 11.52 -8.60
C PHE A 133 -19.89 12.75 -8.06
N ASP A 134 -20.56 12.59 -6.91
CA ASP A 134 -21.16 13.75 -6.25
C ASP A 134 -20.11 14.76 -5.81
N ILE A 135 -20.56 16.01 -5.73
CA ILE A 135 -19.71 17.16 -5.43
C ILE A 135 -18.99 17.01 -4.08
N SER A 136 -19.62 16.36 -3.09
CA SER A 136 -19.02 16.12 -1.78
C SER A 136 -17.84 15.16 -1.88
N HIS A 137 -17.96 14.05 -2.60
CA HIS A 137 -16.85 13.11 -2.81
C HIS A 137 -15.73 13.75 -3.62
N ARG A 138 -16.06 14.51 -4.66
CA ARG A 138 -15.07 15.27 -5.43
C ARG A 138 -14.30 16.24 -4.52
N PHE A 139 -15.00 16.96 -3.64
CA PHE A 139 -14.40 17.88 -2.69
C PHE A 139 -13.49 17.17 -1.68
N ILE A 140 -13.93 16.03 -1.13
CA ILE A 140 -13.12 15.22 -0.19
C ILE A 140 -11.81 14.76 -0.84
N ILE A 141 -11.87 14.27 -2.09
CA ILE A 141 -10.68 13.84 -2.82
C ILE A 141 -9.78 15.04 -3.12
N ALA A 142 -10.34 16.16 -3.60
CA ALA A 142 -9.58 17.38 -3.86
C ALA A 142 -8.84 17.86 -2.60
N CYS A 143 -9.52 17.88 -1.44
CA CYS A 143 -8.92 18.18 -0.14
C CYS A 143 -7.77 17.23 0.21
N THR A 144 -7.96 15.93 0.01
CA THR A 144 -6.97 14.89 0.35
C THR A 144 -5.68 15.01 -0.45
N TYR A 145 -5.78 15.39 -1.73
CA TYR A 145 -4.63 15.58 -2.62
C TYR A 145 -4.18 17.03 -2.75
N PHE A 146 -4.79 17.97 -2.02
CA PHE A 146 -4.43 19.40 -2.02
C PHE A 146 -4.53 20.05 -3.42
N PHE A 147 -5.58 19.71 -4.16
CA PHE A 147 -5.90 20.31 -5.47
C PHE A 147 -6.58 21.66 -5.28
N MET A 148 -5.79 22.70 -5.01
CA MET A 148 -6.28 23.99 -4.51
C MET A 148 -7.35 24.64 -5.39
N ASP A 149 -7.13 24.69 -6.70
CA ASP A 149 -8.06 25.33 -7.63
C ASP A 149 -9.41 24.59 -7.64
N GLU A 150 -9.37 23.26 -7.63
CA GLU A 150 -10.54 22.40 -7.56
C GLU A 150 -11.22 22.48 -6.19
N ILE A 151 -10.48 22.60 -5.09
CA ILE A 151 -11.03 22.81 -3.74
C ILE A 151 -11.87 24.09 -3.71
N LEU A 152 -11.32 25.21 -4.21
CA LEU A 152 -12.02 26.50 -4.23
C LEU A 152 -13.28 26.42 -5.10
N SER A 153 -13.16 25.91 -6.32
CA SER A 153 -14.29 25.77 -7.24
C SER A 153 -15.40 24.87 -6.68
N LEU A 154 -15.03 23.73 -6.08
CA LEU A 154 -16.00 22.79 -5.50
C LEU A 154 -16.64 23.35 -4.23
N TRP A 155 -15.87 24.10 -3.41
CA TRP A 155 -16.40 24.75 -2.22
C TRP A 155 -17.50 25.75 -2.57
N ASP A 156 -17.24 26.65 -3.52
CA ASP A 156 -18.21 27.66 -3.96
C ASP A 156 -19.49 27.00 -4.47
N ALA A 157 -19.36 26.01 -5.36
CA ALA A 157 -20.48 25.26 -5.89
C ALA A 157 -21.26 24.48 -4.81
N MET A 158 -20.59 23.99 -3.76
CA MET A 158 -21.25 23.37 -2.61
C MET A 158 -22.04 24.38 -1.77
N GLN A 159 -21.50 25.59 -1.57
CA GLN A 159 -22.20 26.66 -0.86
C GLN A 159 -23.46 27.09 -1.63
N GLU A 160 -23.34 27.28 -2.94
CA GLU A 160 -24.48 27.62 -3.82
C GLU A 160 -25.57 26.54 -3.79
N SER A 161 -25.17 25.26 -3.73
CA SER A 161 -26.09 24.12 -3.72
C SER A 161 -26.63 23.77 -2.32
N GLY A 162 -26.17 24.44 -1.27
CA GLY A 162 -26.52 24.13 0.12
C GLY A 162 -26.05 22.74 0.61
N ILE A 163 -25.07 22.15 -0.07
CA ILE A 163 -24.59 20.79 0.22
C ILE A 163 -23.61 20.85 1.39
N ARG A 164 -23.84 20.00 2.39
CA ARG A 164 -22.97 19.87 3.57
C ARG A 164 -22.30 18.51 3.59
N ILE A 165 -21.04 18.48 4.01
CA ILE A 165 -20.29 17.25 4.20
C ILE A 165 -20.80 16.57 5.46
N SER A 166 -21.17 15.29 5.36
CA SER A 166 -21.54 14.49 6.52
C SER A 166 -20.36 14.36 7.46
N GLY A 167 -20.58 14.52 8.78
CA GLY A 167 -19.53 14.38 9.79
C GLY A 167 -18.78 13.04 9.75
N ARG A 168 -19.38 11.99 9.17
CA ARG A 168 -18.73 10.67 8.97
C ARG A 168 -17.70 10.66 7.82
N GLN A 169 -17.77 11.62 6.90
CA GLN A 169 -16.91 11.74 5.71
C GLN A 169 -15.77 12.75 5.89
N ILE A 170 -15.76 13.48 7.01
CA ILE A 170 -14.77 14.54 7.25
C ILE A 170 -13.45 13.90 7.70
N ASN A 171 -12.51 13.76 6.77
CA ASN A 171 -11.12 13.43 7.10
C ASN A 171 -10.35 14.67 7.58
N SER A 172 -9.12 14.49 8.06
CA SER A 172 -8.29 15.60 8.56
C SER A 172 -7.96 16.64 7.49
N ALA A 173 -7.93 16.25 6.20
CA ALA A 173 -7.75 17.17 5.08
C ALA A 173 -8.98 18.07 4.91
N VAL A 174 -10.16 17.46 4.87
CA VAL A 174 -11.44 18.18 4.76
C VAL A 174 -11.60 19.12 5.96
N ASN A 175 -11.33 18.67 7.18
CA ASN A 175 -11.36 19.53 8.37
C ASN A 175 -10.42 20.74 8.25
N LEU A 176 -9.20 20.52 7.75
CA LEU A 176 -8.24 21.59 7.51
C LEU A 176 -8.82 22.59 6.51
N TRP A 177 -9.20 22.13 5.32
CA TRP A 177 -9.71 22.99 4.25
C TRP A 177 -11.01 23.70 4.63
N THR A 178 -11.97 23.03 5.24
CA THR A 178 -13.21 23.65 5.70
C THR A 178 -12.96 24.76 6.73
N LYS A 179 -11.99 24.60 7.65
CA LYS A 179 -11.62 25.68 8.58
C LYS A 179 -10.97 26.84 7.84
N LEU A 180 -10.04 26.55 6.94
CA LEU A 180 -9.31 27.56 6.16
C LEU A 180 -10.26 28.38 5.28
N LEU A 181 -11.26 27.75 4.68
CA LEU A 181 -12.23 28.40 3.80
C LEU A 181 -13.33 29.13 4.57
N ALA A 182 -13.58 28.76 5.84
CA ALA A 182 -14.56 29.42 6.69
C ALA A 182 -13.99 30.65 7.43
N GLU A 183 -12.68 30.70 7.63
CA GLU A 183 -11.99 31.83 8.26
C GLU A 183 -11.55 32.82 7.17
N GLU A 184 -11.95 34.10 7.26
CA GLU A 184 -11.38 35.19 6.46
C GLU A 184 -9.94 35.48 6.94
N ASN A 185 -9.01 34.55 6.69
CA ASN A 185 -7.64 34.64 7.17
C ASN A 185 -6.80 35.53 6.25
N ALA A 186 -6.13 36.52 6.85
CA ALA A 186 -5.17 37.39 6.16
C ALA A 186 -3.81 36.71 5.87
N LYS A 187 -3.60 35.48 6.36
CA LYS A 187 -2.36 34.71 6.15
C LYS A 187 -2.34 34.04 4.79
N SER A 188 -1.15 33.87 4.24
CA SER A 188 -0.98 33.03 3.04
C SER A 188 -1.26 31.56 3.36
N MET A 189 -1.70 30.80 2.36
CA MET A 189 -2.01 29.38 2.50
C MET A 189 -0.82 28.57 3.04
N GLU A 190 0.41 28.91 2.63
CA GLU A 190 1.63 28.24 3.08
C GLU A 190 1.88 28.44 4.57
N GLU A 191 1.63 29.63 5.09
CA GLU A 191 1.74 29.93 6.52
C GLU A 191 0.69 29.16 7.32
N LEU A 192 -0.53 29.05 6.80
CA LEU A 192 -1.61 28.30 7.45
C LEU A 192 -1.31 26.79 7.49
N ILE A 193 -0.78 26.23 6.41
CA ILE A 193 -0.33 24.84 6.36
C ILE A 193 0.79 24.62 7.38
N LYS A 194 1.80 25.51 7.43
CA LYS A 194 2.90 25.41 8.40
C LYS A 194 2.42 25.49 9.85
N ASP A 195 1.49 26.39 10.15
CA ASP A 195 0.91 26.54 11.48
C ASP A 195 0.12 25.29 11.90
N TYR A 196 -0.72 24.78 10.99
CA TYR A 196 -1.51 23.58 11.24
C TYR A 196 -0.65 22.33 11.46
N PHE A 197 0.45 22.23 10.72
CA PHE A 197 1.42 21.14 10.81
C PHE A 197 2.56 21.42 11.79
N ASN A 198 2.41 22.36 12.71
CA ASN A 198 3.39 22.54 13.76
C ASN A 198 3.36 21.34 14.72
N PRO A 199 4.45 20.57 14.88
CA PRO A 199 4.48 19.35 15.70
C PRO A 199 4.09 19.56 17.16
N ALA A 200 4.31 20.76 17.69
CA ALA A 200 3.88 21.12 19.05
C ALA A 200 2.35 21.10 19.22
N GLN A 201 1.60 21.19 18.13
CA GLN A 201 0.13 21.19 18.09
C GLN A 201 -0.48 19.86 17.61
N ILE A 202 0.34 18.93 17.13
CA ILE A 202 -0.14 17.64 16.60
C ILE A 202 -0.48 16.71 17.76
N ARG A 203 -1.70 16.84 18.27
CA ARG A 203 -2.38 15.70 18.89
C ARG A 203 -2.70 14.72 17.76
N GLN A 204 -2.30 13.45 17.94
CA GLN A 204 -2.44 12.35 16.98
C GLN A 204 -3.62 12.55 16.01
N PRO A 205 -3.36 12.70 14.69
CA PRO A 205 -4.45 12.86 13.73
C PRO A 205 -5.27 11.56 13.70
N ARG A 206 -6.59 11.68 13.93
CA ARG A 206 -7.51 10.53 13.90
C ARG A 206 -7.70 9.94 12.50
N ILE A 207 -7.28 10.63 11.42
CA ILE A 207 -7.34 10.15 10.03
C ILE A 207 -6.17 10.76 9.21
N LEU A 208 -5.65 9.97 8.28
CA LEU A 208 -4.41 10.17 7.52
C LEU A 208 -4.53 11.25 6.46
N LEU A 209 -3.72 12.30 6.59
CA LEU A 209 -3.43 13.22 5.49
C LEU A 209 -2.36 12.60 4.60
N ARG A 210 -2.46 12.79 3.28
CA ARG A 210 -1.41 12.41 2.34
C ARG A 210 -0.16 13.26 2.59
N LEU A 211 0.80 12.72 3.33
CA LEU A 211 1.99 13.40 3.83
C LEU A 211 2.75 14.07 2.69
N SER A 212 2.91 13.37 1.56
CA SER A 212 3.63 13.87 0.39
C SER A 212 3.08 15.18 -0.16
N SER A 213 1.79 15.47 0.01
CA SER A 213 1.16 16.70 -0.48
C SER A 213 1.65 17.95 0.24
N TYR A 214 2.06 17.83 1.51
CA TYR A 214 2.55 18.95 2.32
C TYR A 214 3.97 18.75 2.85
N PHE A 215 4.60 17.62 2.56
CA PHE A 215 5.93 17.24 3.04
C PHE A 215 7.00 18.31 2.75
N ARG A 216 6.95 18.92 1.55
CA ARG A 216 7.85 20.01 1.17
C ARG A 216 7.75 21.25 2.06
N PHE A 217 6.60 21.49 2.69
CA PHE A 217 6.36 22.64 3.57
C PHE A 217 6.82 22.38 5.00
N LEU A 218 7.11 21.13 5.36
CA LEU A 218 7.57 20.76 6.70
C LEU A 218 9.05 21.13 6.89
N PRO A 219 9.42 21.72 8.05
CA PRO A 219 10.81 21.87 8.44
C PRO A 219 11.54 20.53 8.50
N LEU A 220 12.82 20.54 8.15
CA LEU A 220 13.66 19.36 8.01
C LEU A 220 13.65 18.50 9.29
N GLU A 221 13.81 19.15 10.44
CA GLU A 221 13.82 18.52 11.76
C GLU A 221 12.53 17.78 12.12
N TYR A 222 11.42 18.10 11.45
CA TYR A 222 10.10 17.55 11.76
C TYR A 222 9.63 16.49 10.78
N ARG A 223 10.16 16.48 9.55
CA ARG A 223 9.79 15.51 8.50
C ARG A 223 9.88 14.07 8.99
N MET A 224 10.94 13.72 9.72
CA MET A 224 11.11 12.39 10.30
C MET A 224 10.03 12.08 11.32
N GLY A 225 9.67 13.05 12.18
CA GLY A 225 8.67 12.92 13.24
C GLY A 225 7.29 12.43 12.77
N TYR A 226 6.91 12.73 11.53
CA TYR A 226 5.65 12.25 10.95
C TYR A 226 5.65 10.74 10.68
N PHE A 227 6.79 10.17 10.31
CA PHE A 227 6.93 8.72 10.21
C PHE A 227 7.04 8.05 11.59
N LEU A 228 7.48 8.79 12.62
CA LEU A 228 7.70 8.27 13.97
C LEU A 228 6.42 8.18 14.81
N ASN A 229 5.52 9.16 14.67
CA ASN A 229 4.30 9.26 15.45
C ASN A 229 3.10 8.54 14.81
N ASP A 230 3.22 8.17 13.53
CA ASP A 230 2.17 7.47 12.81
C ASP A 230 2.35 5.95 12.96
N GLY A 231 1.91 5.42 14.10
CA GLY A 231 1.86 3.98 14.33
C GLY A 231 0.96 3.23 13.34
N PHE A 232 0.10 3.93 12.58
CA PHE A 232 -0.85 3.34 11.66
C PHE A 232 -1.27 4.33 10.56
N GLY A 233 -0.50 4.45 9.47
CA GLY A 233 -1.17 4.59 8.17
C GLY A 233 -0.59 5.44 7.05
N VAL A 234 0.67 5.89 7.05
CA VAL A 234 1.22 6.44 5.79
C VAL A 234 1.03 5.41 4.67
N GLN A 235 0.30 5.81 3.61
CA GLN A 235 0.01 4.97 2.46
C GLN A 235 1.33 4.55 1.81
N ALA A 236 1.39 3.35 1.22
CA ALA A 236 2.66 2.85 0.69
C ALA A 236 3.26 3.80 -0.35
N ASP A 237 2.44 4.30 -1.28
CA ASP A 237 2.87 5.26 -2.30
C ASP A 237 3.23 6.64 -1.72
N ASP A 238 2.48 7.10 -0.72
CA ASP A 238 2.71 8.37 -0.04
C ASP A 238 4.05 8.37 0.70
N PHE A 239 4.41 7.24 1.32
CA PHE A 239 5.73 7.02 1.89
C PHE A 239 6.84 7.20 0.83
N TYR A 240 6.72 6.55 -0.33
CA TYR A 240 7.73 6.65 -1.38
C TYR A 240 7.84 8.05 -1.97
N LEU A 241 6.71 8.74 -2.15
CA LEU A 241 6.71 10.13 -2.60
C LEU A 241 7.40 11.08 -1.61
N CYS A 242 7.28 10.82 -0.31
CA CYS A 242 8.06 11.57 0.67
C CYS A 242 9.56 11.25 0.56
N LEU A 243 9.93 9.98 0.36
CA LEU A 243 11.34 9.62 0.14
C LEU A 243 11.93 10.29 -1.11
N TYR A 244 11.16 10.43 -2.19
CA TYR A 244 11.61 11.17 -3.39
C TYR A 244 11.78 12.67 -3.17
N GLN A 245 11.16 13.23 -2.13
CA GLN A 245 11.34 14.63 -1.73
C GLN A 245 12.51 14.84 -0.75
N MET A 246 13.04 13.75 -0.18
CA MET A 246 14.22 13.77 0.69
C MET A 246 15.49 13.71 -0.15
N ASN A 247 16.54 14.39 0.32
CA ASN A 247 17.88 14.19 -0.20
C ASN A 247 18.51 12.88 0.32
N GLU A 248 19.66 12.50 -0.24
CA GLU A 248 20.32 11.24 0.10
C GLU A 248 20.71 11.13 1.59
N SER A 249 21.13 12.24 2.21
CA SER A 249 21.48 12.27 3.63
C SER A 249 20.25 12.12 4.53
N GLU A 250 19.13 12.78 4.18
CA GLU A 250 17.85 12.63 4.86
C GLU A 250 17.38 11.17 4.84
N CYS A 251 17.37 10.55 3.66
CA CYS A 251 16.99 9.15 3.49
C CYS A 251 17.89 8.21 4.31
N PHE A 252 19.21 8.43 4.28
CA PHE A 252 20.16 7.59 5.00
C PHE A 252 19.93 7.64 6.52
N GLU A 253 19.82 8.84 7.09
CA GLU A 253 19.55 8.99 8.53
C GLU A 253 18.19 8.40 8.93
N PHE A 254 17.18 8.57 8.07
CA PHE A 254 15.86 7.98 8.31
C PHE A 254 15.90 6.44 8.30
N PHE A 255 16.58 5.84 7.33
CA PHE A 255 16.67 4.38 7.22
C PHE A 255 17.47 3.77 8.37
N ARG A 256 18.53 4.45 8.80
CA ARG A 256 19.29 4.09 9.99
C ARG A 256 18.46 4.19 11.27
N ALA A 257 17.65 5.24 11.39
CA ALA A 257 16.82 5.45 12.58
C ALA A 257 15.66 4.45 12.67
N LYS A 258 15.13 3.97 11.55
CA LYS A 258 13.94 3.11 11.47
C LYS A 258 14.06 1.96 10.44
N PRO A 259 15.04 1.06 10.61
CA PRO A 259 15.30 0.02 9.63
C PRO A 259 14.11 -0.93 9.44
N VAL A 260 13.44 -1.33 10.52
CA VAL A 260 12.26 -2.22 10.45
C VAL A 260 11.13 -1.59 9.65
N PHE A 261 10.74 -0.36 10.01
CA PHE A 261 9.65 0.34 9.33
C PHE A 261 9.92 0.49 7.84
N VAL A 262 11.14 0.91 7.48
CA VAL A 262 11.54 1.09 6.08
C VAL A 262 11.50 -0.25 5.34
N LEU A 263 12.16 -1.28 5.86
CA LEU A 263 12.23 -2.59 5.20
C LEU A 263 10.85 -3.23 5.03
N GLN A 264 9.94 -3.08 6.00
CA GLN A 264 8.55 -3.53 5.88
C GLN A 264 7.81 -2.84 4.72
N ARG A 265 8.11 -1.56 4.43
CA ARG A 265 7.54 -0.89 3.26
C ARG A 265 8.10 -1.46 1.96
N PHE A 266 9.40 -1.69 1.87
CA PHE A 266 10.05 -2.25 0.69
C PHE A 266 9.70 -3.73 0.41
N LEU A 267 9.06 -4.43 1.35
CA LEU A 267 8.43 -5.73 1.10
C LEU A 267 7.12 -5.62 0.30
N LYS A 268 6.50 -4.44 0.25
CA LYS A 268 5.25 -4.23 -0.48
C LYS A 268 5.51 -4.07 -1.97
N TRP A 269 4.50 -4.45 -2.75
CA TRP A 269 4.52 -4.29 -4.20
C TRP A 269 4.73 -2.83 -4.59
N PRO A 270 5.54 -2.53 -5.62
CA PRO A 270 6.41 -3.40 -6.44
C PRO A 270 7.89 -3.43 -6.01
N PHE A 271 8.20 -3.08 -4.76
CA PHE A 271 9.56 -2.77 -4.32
C PHE A 271 10.38 -3.96 -3.81
N GLN A 272 9.83 -5.18 -3.86
CA GLN A 272 10.46 -6.39 -3.33
C GLN A 272 11.86 -6.63 -3.91
N SER A 273 12.05 -6.31 -5.19
CA SER A 273 13.36 -6.48 -5.87
C SER A 273 14.47 -5.59 -5.30
N VAL A 274 14.10 -4.51 -4.61
CA VAL A 274 15.03 -3.56 -3.99
C VAL A 274 15.30 -3.90 -2.52
N PHE A 275 14.41 -4.69 -1.89
CA PHE A 275 14.44 -5.01 -0.47
C PHE A 275 15.77 -5.59 0.00
N ILE A 276 16.30 -6.62 -0.66
CA ILE A 276 17.52 -7.32 -0.21
C ILE A 276 18.75 -6.43 -0.24
N LYS A 277 18.88 -5.62 -1.30
CA LYS A 277 19.94 -4.62 -1.42
C LYS A 277 19.85 -3.63 -0.26
N LEU A 278 18.65 -3.12 0.01
CA LEU A 278 18.43 -2.15 1.07
C LEU A 278 18.70 -2.74 2.46
N ALA A 279 18.23 -3.96 2.71
CA ALA A 279 18.47 -4.71 3.94
C ALA A 279 19.96 -4.94 4.17
N THR A 280 20.72 -5.27 3.11
CA THR A 280 22.17 -5.43 3.18
C THR A 280 22.84 -4.11 3.59
N ASP A 281 22.46 -3.00 2.94
CA ASP A 281 23.07 -1.70 3.18
C ASP A 281 22.84 -1.20 4.62
N ILE A 282 21.66 -1.46 5.22
CA ILE A 282 21.32 -0.99 6.58
C ILE A 282 21.52 -2.04 7.68
N SER A 283 21.89 -3.28 7.33
CA SER A 283 22.04 -4.41 8.26
C SER A 283 22.94 -4.11 9.46
N ARG A 284 24.00 -3.32 9.27
CA ARG A 284 24.95 -2.92 10.32
C ARG A 284 24.34 -2.02 11.39
N HIS A 285 23.18 -1.41 11.11
CA HIS A 285 22.45 -0.55 12.03
C HIS A 285 21.29 -1.29 12.71
N MET A 286 21.07 -2.56 12.39
CA MET A 286 19.99 -3.37 12.93
C MET A 286 20.45 -4.18 14.14
N VAL A 287 19.57 -4.31 15.11
CA VAL A 287 19.75 -5.20 16.27
C VAL A 287 18.98 -6.51 16.09
N PHE A 288 19.22 -7.47 16.99
CA PHE A 288 18.54 -8.77 16.98
C PHE A 288 17.02 -8.68 16.78
N THR A 289 16.36 -7.78 17.52
CA THR A 289 14.90 -7.61 17.48
C THR A 289 14.41 -7.11 16.12
N ASP A 290 15.22 -6.35 15.39
CA ASP A 290 14.86 -5.84 14.07
C ASP A 290 14.81 -6.96 13.04
N PHE A 291 15.84 -7.81 13.02
CA PHE A 291 15.88 -8.98 12.14
C PHE A 291 14.72 -9.93 12.43
N LYS A 292 14.45 -10.22 13.71
CA LYS A 292 13.32 -11.06 14.12
C LYS A 292 11.99 -10.47 13.66
N ALA A 293 11.77 -9.17 13.85
CA ALA A 293 10.54 -8.48 13.45
C ALA A 293 10.31 -8.51 11.93
N ILE A 294 11.37 -8.40 11.13
CA ILE A 294 11.25 -8.46 9.67
C ILE A 294 10.97 -9.88 9.18
N LEU A 295 11.66 -10.90 9.73
CA LEU A 295 11.34 -12.31 9.42
C LEU A 295 9.89 -12.63 9.77
N ASP A 296 9.44 -12.18 10.94
CA ASP A 296 8.06 -12.31 11.38
C ASP A 296 7.08 -11.65 10.42
N HIS A 297 7.40 -10.47 9.93
CA HIS A 297 6.55 -9.77 8.98
C HIS A 297 6.50 -10.47 7.62
N ILE A 298 7.65 -10.91 7.08
CA ILE A 298 7.71 -11.68 5.83
C ILE A 298 6.86 -12.96 5.97
N PHE A 299 6.99 -13.66 7.10
CA PHE A 299 6.25 -14.87 7.34
C PHE A 299 4.74 -14.63 7.49
N ASN A 300 4.34 -13.76 8.41
CA ASN A 300 2.94 -13.59 8.81
C ASN A 300 2.09 -12.86 7.76
N ASP A 301 2.67 -11.88 7.07
CA ASP A 301 1.91 -10.97 6.22
C ASP A 301 2.04 -11.32 4.73
N PHE A 302 3.01 -12.15 4.35
CA PHE A 302 3.23 -12.56 2.97
C PHE A 302 3.15 -14.08 2.79
N ILE A 303 4.02 -14.86 3.42
CA ILE A 303 4.06 -16.32 3.20
C ILE A 303 2.75 -17.00 3.64
N LEU A 304 2.24 -16.64 4.83
CA LEU A 304 0.96 -17.17 5.32
C LEU A 304 -0.25 -16.68 4.54
N GLU A 305 -0.16 -15.52 3.90
CA GLU A 305 -1.21 -15.02 3.00
C GLU A 305 -1.08 -15.59 1.56
N GLY A 306 -0.10 -16.47 1.32
CA GLY A 306 0.06 -17.19 0.05
C GLY A 306 0.97 -16.54 -0.98
N TYR A 307 1.66 -15.46 -0.62
CA TYR A 307 2.65 -14.84 -1.49
C TYR A 307 3.95 -15.66 -1.54
N ASN A 308 4.56 -15.75 -2.73
CA ASN A 308 5.83 -16.46 -2.92
C ASN A 308 7.03 -15.61 -2.45
N TYR A 309 7.26 -15.57 -1.14
CA TYR A 309 8.37 -14.84 -0.50
C TYR A 309 9.47 -15.78 0.02
N PHE A 310 9.47 -17.05 -0.39
CA PHE A 310 10.42 -18.06 0.10
C PHE A 310 11.88 -17.71 -0.19
N GLU A 311 12.20 -17.32 -1.42
CA GLU A 311 13.57 -16.91 -1.77
C GLU A 311 13.97 -15.62 -1.07
N LEU A 312 13.07 -14.63 -1.04
CA LEU A 312 13.32 -13.37 -0.33
C LEU A 312 13.59 -13.63 1.17
N PHE A 313 12.85 -14.54 1.79
CA PHE A 313 13.06 -14.95 3.18
C PHE A 313 14.44 -15.59 3.38
N LYS A 314 14.88 -16.48 2.47
CA LYS A 314 16.21 -17.11 2.52
C LYS A 314 17.33 -16.09 2.30
N GLU A 315 17.18 -15.21 1.32
CA GLU A 315 18.15 -14.15 1.04
C GLU A 315 18.29 -13.22 2.26
N PHE A 316 17.17 -12.85 2.89
CA PHE A 316 17.19 -12.04 4.11
C PHE A 316 17.80 -12.79 5.29
N TRP A 317 17.52 -14.08 5.45
CA TRP A 317 18.14 -14.93 6.47
C TRP A 317 19.68 -14.90 6.38
N ASN A 318 20.21 -14.93 5.16
CA ASN A 318 21.66 -14.89 4.93
C ASN A 318 22.31 -13.54 5.25
N ILE A 319 21.55 -12.46 5.39
CA ILE A 319 22.04 -11.15 5.84
C ILE A 319 22.23 -11.13 7.37
N ILE A 320 21.53 -12.00 8.11
CA ILE A 320 21.51 -12.00 9.57
C ILE A 320 22.87 -12.49 10.11
N PRO A 321 23.53 -11.74 11.00
CA PRO A 321 24.77 -12.18 11.66
C PRO A 321 24.63 -13.53 12.36
N ASP A 322 25.68 -14.37 12.29
CA ASP A 322 25.66 -15.74 12.81
C ASP A 322 25.25 -15.86 14.28
N HIS A 323 25.68 -14.90 15.11
CA HIS A 323 25.31 -14.87 16.53
C HIS A 323 23.80 -14.66 16.70
N TYR A 324 23.18 -13.79 15.91
CA TYR A 324 21.72 -13.62 15.90
C TYR A 324 20.97 -14.81 15.31
N GLN A 325 21.49 -15.46 14.26
CA GLN A 325 20.90 -16.70 13.76
C GLN A 325 20.90 -17.79 14.85
N SER A 326 21.98 -17.87 15.62
CA SER A 326 22.12 -18.82 16.73
C SER A 326 21.13 -18.52 17.85
N GLU A 327 20.91 -17.24 18.18
CA GLU A 327 19.86 -16.82 19.11
C GLU A 327 18.45 -17.15 18.61
N ILE A 328 18.17 -16.94 17.33
CA ILE A 328 16.87 -17.31 16.72
C ILE A 328 16.61 -18.81 16.86
N ARG A 329 17.64 -19.65 16.63
CA ARG A 329 17.52 -21.12 16.70
C ARG A 329 17.18 -21.64 18.10
N LYS A 330 17.34 -20.84 19.16
CA LYS A 330 16.96 -21.21 20.53
C LYS A 330 15.45 -21.25 20.73
N ASP A 331 14.70 -20.50 19.93
CA ASP A 331 13.23 -20.53 19.90
C ASP A 331 12.81 -21.74 19.04
N GLU A 332 12.89 -22.94 19.63
CA GLU A 332 12.78 -24.21 18.89
C GLU A 332 11.45 -24.31 18.12
N THR A 333 10.33 -24.02 18.77
CA THR A 333 8.99 -24.06 18.14
C THR A 333 8.94 -23.17 16.90
N LYS A 334 9.38 -21.92 17.03
CA LYS A 334 9.34 -20.95 15.93
C LYS A 334 10.34 -21.27 14.83
N PHE A 335 11.53 -21.71 15.21
CA PHE A 335 12.58 -22.04 14.26
C PHE A 335 12.25 -23.29 13.43
N GLN A 336 11.50 -24.27 13.94
CA GLN A 336 11.04 -25.40 13.12
C GLN A 336 10.22 -24.90 11.91
N ILE A 337 9.33 -23.93 12.12
CA ILE A 337 8.52 -23.32 11.05
C ILE A 337 9.44 -22.64 10.03
N TRP A 338 10.38 -21.81 10.49
CA TRP A 338 11.31 -21.12 9.60
C TRP A 338 12.25 -22.07 8.87
N LYS A 339 12.64 -23.17 9.50
CA LYS A 339 13.45 -24.23 8.89
C LYS A 339 12.72 -24.90 7.73
N LEU A 340 11.40 -25.07 7.80
CA LEU A 340 10.61 -25.56 6.67
C LEU A 340 10.69 -24.59 5.48
N ILE A 341 10.55 -23.28 5.74
CA ILE A 341 10.65 -22.22 4.72
C ILE A 341 12.05 -22.19 4.10
N LEU A 342 13.10 -22.25 4.91
CA LEU A 342 14.49 -22.22 4.46
C LEU A 342 14.87 -23.42 3.58
N ASN A 343 14.21 -24.57 3.77
CA ASN A 343 14.44 -25.80 2.98
C ASN A 343 13.44 -26.00 1.84
N CYS A 344 12.42 -25.15 1.71
CA CYS A 344 11.38 -25.27 0.68
C CYS A 344 11.95 -24.94 -0.72
N ASP A 345 11.61 -25.71 -1.75
CA ASP A 345 11.87 -25.32 -3.14
C ASP A 345 10.83 -24.27 -3.57
N SER A 346 11.28 -23.03 -3.77
CA SER A 346 10.43 -21.88 -4.06
C SER A 346 9.66 -21.97 -5.38
N LYS A 347 9.99 -22.96 -6.23
CA LYS A 347 9.32 -23.16 -7.50
C LYS A 347 7.92 -23.76 -7.35
N LYS A 348 7.65 -24.58 -6.31
CA LYS A 348 6.33 -25.18 -6.06
C LYS A 348 6.16 -25.61 -4.58
N PRO A 349 5.77 -24.71 -3.67
CA PRO A 349 5.27 -25.14 -2.37
C PRO A 349 4.00 -26.00 -2.56
N THR A 350 3.97 -27.20 -1.97
CA THR A 350 2.81 -28.12 -2.05
C THR A 350 1.67 -27.66 -1.14
N SER A 351 0.44 -28.11 -1.38
CA SER A 351 -0.68 -27.84 -0.45
C SER A 351 -0.37 -28.35 0.97
N GLU A 352 0.29 -29.51 1.05
CA GLU A 352 0.77 -30.14 2.29
C GLU A 352 1.75 -29.25 3.07
N PHE A 353 2.58 -28.46 2.37
CA PHE A 353 3.48 -27.50 3.01
C PHE A 353 2.70 -26.40 3.74
N PHE A 354 1.66 -25.85 3.12
CA PHE A 354 0.83 -24.83 3.76
C PHE A 354 -0.09 -25.41 4.84
N GLU A 355 -0.56 -26.65 4.68
CA GLU A 355 -1.28 -27.35 5.74
C GLU A 355 -0.41 -27.52 6.99
N THR A 356 0.87 -27.86 6.80
CA THR A 356 1.85 -27.95 7.87
C THR A 356 2.06 -26.59 8.52
N LEU A 357 2.25 -25.52 7.73
CA LEU A 357 2.43 -24.16 8.26
C LEU A 357 1.22 -23.65 9.07
N ASP A 358 0.00 -23.91 8.59
CA ASP A 358 -1.23 -23.52 9.28
C ASP A 358 -1.34 -24.21 10.65
N GLN A 359 -0.99 -25.49 10.75
CA GLN A 359 -1.05 -26.24 12.02
C GLN A 359 -0.12 -25.67 13.09
N PHE A 360 1.01 -25.10 12.70
CA PHE A 360 1.98 -24.49 13.62
C PHE A 360 1.65 -23.03 13.99
N HIS A 361 0.79 -22.33 13.23
CA HIS A 361 0.43 -20.94 13.53
C HIS A 361 -0.65 -20.81 14.61
N PHE A 362 -1.49 -21.85 14.78
CA PHE A 362 -2.60 -21.88 15.73
C PHE A 362 -2.30 -22.62 17.06
N GLN A 363 -1.03 -22.96 17.32
CA GLN A 363 -0.54 -23.48 18.61
C GLN A 363 0.23 -22.39 19.35
#